data_AF-A0A354WCU8-F1
#
_entry.id   AF-A0A354WCU8-F1
#
_cell.length_a   1.000
_cell.length_b   1.000
_cell.length_c   1.000
_cell.angle_alpha   90.00
_cell.angle_beta   90.00
_cell.angle_gamma   90.00
#
_symmetry.space_group_name_H-M   'P 1'
#
loop_
_entity.id
_entity.type
_entity.pdbx_description
1 polymer ?
#
loop_
_entity_poly.entity_id
_entity_poly.type
_entity_poly.pdbx_seq_one_letter_code
_entity_poly.pdbx_strand_id
1 'polypeptide(L)'
;MRDDLQYLDAVVTQLMLIPQGEKLAKALINNQNFIDWVTPQQVENVTQIQIKTGYGPQNLEGEPIDTDFYTYLKQVINPQIRNGIITDGSNQNDYDDRKIRWSGGDMAGYWQREEQSLILEVGPTTYPRYHQDCSRSKLEALKLMLKGLQTAQDPFVYFARALAVTVIPITAQGTVYIGERAGHIDRPGLLNFVAGLATFNQQIEQINFYQDAQRELNEEARIDLRLDESNTRLIGMAGDPFTSETDLVFVVNTNIDENHFNCDHWSEHLNFVRLSNKTEVENLLYEGILPGKKDKKEVVYASGFGLKYLIDDHF
;
A
#
# COMPACT_ATOMS: atom_id res chain seq x y z
N MET A 1 -12.54 -19.15 -15.95
CA MET A 1 -13.94 -18.93 -15.52
C MET A 1 -14.47 -19.99 -14.57
N ARG A 2 -14.45 -21.31 -14.87
CA ARG A 2 -14.87 -22.33 -13.87
C ARG A 2 -13.85 -22.51 -12.74
N ASP A 3 -12.56 -22.47 -13.07
CA ASP A 3 -11.50 -22.70 -12.09
C ASP A 3 -11.38 -21.55 -11.07
N ASP A 4 -11.54 -20.30 -11.52
CA ASP A 4 -11.44 -19.12 -10.65
C ASP A 4 -12.49 -19.14 -9.53
N LEU A 5 -13.73 -19.51 -9.87
CA LEU A 5 -14.82 -19.64 -8.90
C LEU A 5 -14.56 -20.78 -7.91
N GLN A 6 -14.01 -21.90 -8.38
CA GLN A 6 -13.67 -23.03 -7.51
C GLN A 6 -12.57 -22.65 -6.49
N TYR A 7 -11.52 -21.95 -6.93
CA TYR A 7 -10.47 -21.50 -6.01
C TYR A 7 -10.97 -20.39 -5.08
N LEU A 8 -11.82 -19.47 -5.57
CA LEU A 8 -12.44 -18.45 -4.74
C LEU A 8 -13.29 -19.08 -3.63
N ASP A 9 -14.15 -20.05 -3.95
CA ASP A 9 -14.99 -20.75 -2.98
C ASP A 9 -14.14 -21.48 -1.93
N ALA A 10 -13.05 -22.14 -2.35
CA ALA A 10 -12.13 -22.83 -1.45
C ALA A 10 -11.40 -21.85 -0.51
N VAL A 11 -10.90 -20.72 -1.04
CA VAL A 11 -10.27 -19.66 -0.25
C VAL A 11 -11.26 -19.09 0.75
N VAL A 12 -12.45 -18.68 0.30
CA VAL A 12 -13.51 -18.14 1.17
C VAL A 12 -13.85 -19.12 2.28
N THR A 13 -14.03 -20.40 1.97
CA THR A 13 -14.33 -21.43 2.98
C THR A 13 -13.26 -21.51 4.07
N GLN A 14 -11.98 -21.46 3.68
CA GLN A 14 -10.86 -21.47 4.64
C GLN A 14 -10.77 -20.15 5.43
N LEU A 15 -11.00 -19.01 4.78
CA LEU A 15 -11.01 -17.71 5.43
C LEU A 15 -12.06 -17.64 6.55
N MET A 16 -13.24 -18.21 6.35
CA MET A 16 -14.29 -18.22 7.38
C MET A 16 -13.90 -18.96 8.67
N LEU A 17 -12.80 -19.72 8.67
CA LEU A 17 -12.31 -20.46 9.83
C LEU A 17 -11.31 -19.69 10.69
N ILE A 18 -10.83 -18.52 10.24
CA ILE A 18 -9.79 -17.75 10.92
C ILE A 18 -10.25 -16.34 11.30
N PRO A 19 -9.71 -15.74 12.38
CA PRO A 19 -10.04 -14.39 12.79
C PRO A 19 -9.84 -13.39 11.64
N GLN A 20 -10.76 -12.43 11.51
CA GLN A 20 -10.74 -11.39 10.46
C GLN A 20 -10.91 -11.93 9.01
N GLY A 21 -11.07 -13.25 8.86
CA GLY A 21 -11.38 -13.99 7.64
C GLY A 21 -12.48 -13.40 6.78
N GLU A 22 -13.59 -13.08 7.45
CA GLU A 22 -14.82 -12.60 6.82
C GLU A 22 -14.62 -11.32 6.02
N LYS A 23 -13.74 -10.43 6.48
CA LYS A 23 -13.49 -9.15 5.81
C LYS A 23 -12.83 -9.35 4.46
N LEU A 24 -11.77 -10.17 4.41
CA LEU A 24 -11.10 -10.53 3.16
C LEU A 24 -12.03 -11.35 2.26
N ALA A 25 -12.80 -12.30 2.82
CA ALA A 25 -13.76 -13.08 2.05
C ALA A 25 -14.79 -12.20 1.33
N LYS A 26 -15.37 -11.21 2.03
CA LYS A 26 -16.28 -10.22 1.44
C LYS A 26 -15.61 -9.41 0.33
N ALA A 27 -14.37 -8.97 0.55
CA ALA A 27 -13.62 -8.22 -0.44
C ALA A 27 -13.39 -9.03 -1.72
N LEU A 28 -12.99 -10.30 -1.59
CA LEU A 28 -12.77 -11.21 -2.72
C LEU A 28 -14.09 -11.52 -3.47
N ILE A 29 -15.17 -11.84 -2.75
CA ILE A 29 -16.49 -12.17 -3.33
C ILE A 29 -17.05 -10.99 -4.14
N ASN A 30 -16.97 -9.79 -3.56
CA ASN A 30 -17.50 -8.58 -4.18
C ASN A 30 -16.52 -7.96 -5.18
N ASN A 31 -15.35 -8.59 -5.39
CA ASN A 31 -14.28 -8.08 -6.24
C ASN A 31 -13.94 -6.60 -5.90
N GLN A 32 -13.83 -6.31 -4.60
CA GLN A 32 -13.48 -4.99 -4.11
C GLN A 32 -12.06 -4.64 -4.54
N ASN A 33 -11.86 -3.36 -4.84
CA ASN A 33 -10.56 -2.83 -5.23
C ASN A 33 -9.63 -2.62 -4.02
N PHE A 34 -10.19 -2.48 -2.81
CA PHE A 34 -9.39 -2.32 -1.60
C PHE A 34 -10.07 -2.98 -0.39
N ILE A 35 -9.26 -3.24 0.64
CA ILE A 35 -9.67 -3.62 1.98
C ILE A 35 -9.01 -2.67 2.98
N ASP A 36 -9.79 -2.14 3.93
CA ASP A 36 -9.32 -1.20 4.96
C ASP A 36 -8.82 -1.93 6.20
N TRP A 37 -7.57 -2.41 6.19
CA TRP A 37 -7.01 -3.18 7.31
C TRP A 37 -7.04 -2.46 8.67
N VAL A 38 -6.75 -1.16 8.66
CA VAL A 38 -6.83 -0.30 9.84
C VAL A 38 -7.64 0.94 9.47
N THR A 39 -8.71 1.24 10.22
CA THR A 39 -9.65 2.31 9.92
C THR A 39 -9.25 3.65 10.56
N PRO A 40 -9.79 4.80 10.11
CA PRO A 40 -9.49 6.11 10.69
C PRO A 40 -9.74 6.20 12.19
N GLN A 41 -10.77 5.53 12.69
CA GLN A 41 -11.11 5.50 14.12
C GLN A 41 -10.08 4.70 14.93
N GLN A 42 -9.47 3.66 14.33
CA GLN A 42 -8.48 2.83 15.01
C GLN A 42 -7.15 3.55 15.18
N VAL A 43 -6.81 4.52 14.31
CA VAL A 43 -5.57 5.32 14.36
C VAL A 43 -5.80 6.77 14.77
N GLU A 44 -6.97 7.10 15.31
CA GLU A 44 -7.24 8.45 15.80
C GLU A 44 -6.17 8.89 16.82
N ASN A 45 -5.62 10.11 16.67
CA ASN A 45 -4.56 10.66 17.52
C ASN A 45 -3.23 9.90 17.50
N VAL A 46 -3.01 8.99 16.54
CA VAL A 46 -1.67 8.43 16.30
C VAL A 46 -0.78 9.51 15.69
N THR A 47 0.35 9.76 16.34
CA THR A 47 1.36 10.72 15.88
C THR A 47 2.73 10.08 15.63
N GLN A 48 2.88 8.81 16.03
CA GLN A 48 4.10 8.05 15.86
C GLN A 48 3.80 6.65 15.34
N ILE A 49 4.69 6.13 14.49
CA ILE A 49 4.64 4.74 14.05
C ILE A 49 5.91 4.07 14.53
N GLN A 50 5.76 3.02 15.33
CA GLN A 50 6.85 2.22 15.85
C GLN A 50 6.91 0.89 15.12
N ILE A 51 8.12 0.34 15.00
CA ILE A 51 8.36 -0.90 14.29
C ILE A 51 8.92 -1.94 15.23
N LYS A 52 8.43 -3.16 15.11
CA LYS A 52 9.07 -4.36 15.67
C LYS A 52 9.44 -5.34 14.56
N THR A 53 10.46 -6.15 14.82
CA THR A 53 10.92 -7.18 13.89
C THR A 53 9.85 -8.24 13.68
N GLY A 54 9.70 -8.64 12.43
CA GLY A 54 8.83 -9.73 12.02
C GLY A 54 9.46 -10.59 10.95
N TYR A 55 8.65 -10.95 9.95
CA TYR A 55 8.97 -12.06 9.08
C TYR A 55 8.90 -11.69 7.59
N GLY A 56 9.94 -12.10 6.87
CA GLY A 56 9.94 -12.15 5.42
C GLY A 56 8.92 -13.17 4.90
N PRO A 57 8.73 -13.22 3.59
CA PRO A 57 7.77 -14.14 3.01
C PRO A 57 8.34 -15.55 2.84
N GLN A 58 7.47 -16.56 2.83
CA GLN A 58 7.88 -17.95 2.63
C GLN A 58 8.35 -18.24 1.19
N ASN A 59 9.07 -19.36 1.04
CA ASN A 59 9.55 -19.83 -0.26
C ASN A 59 8.37 -20.21 -1.18
N LEU A 60 8.30 -19.62 -2.37
CA LEU A 60 7.21 -19.87 -3.32
C LEU A 60 7.23 -21.31 -3.84
N GLU A 61 8.42 -21.78 -4.22
CA GLU A 61 8.65 -23.04 -4.91
C GLU A 61 9.77 -23.82 -4.20
N GLY A 62 9.44 -24.44 -3.07
CA GLY A 62 10.38 -25.34 -2.39
C GLY A 62 10.04 -25.54 -0.92
N GLU A 63 11.03 -26.06 -0.19
CA GLU A 63 10.93 -26.28 1.24
C GLU A 63 10.72 -24.95 2.00
N PRO A 64 10.00 -24.98 3.13
CA PRO A 64 9.89 -23.86 4.03
C PRO A 64 11.27 -23.32 4.42
N ILE A 65 11.37 -22.00 4.54
CA ILE A 65 12.59 -21.30 4.93
C ILE A 65 12.37 -20.53 6.24
N ASP A 66 13.46 -20.25 6.94
CA ASP A 66 13.41 -19.35 8.10
C ASP A 66 13.16 -17.92 7.63
N THR A 67 12.04 -17.36 8.06
CA THR A 67 11.57 -16.05 7.66
C THR A 67 11.84 -14.96 8.68
N ASP A 68 12.47 -15.23 9.83
CA ASP A 68 12.89 -14.18 10.77
C ASP A 68 13.65 -13.05 10.04
N PHE A 69 13.38 -11.78 10.40
CA PHE A 69 13.91 -10.61 9.71
C PHE A 69 15.41 -10.70 9.40
N TYR A 70 16.23 -10.97 10.42
CA TYR A 70 17.68 -10.98 10.27
C TYR A 70 18.17 -12.25 9.58
N THR A 71 17.53 -13.40 9.87
CA THR A 71 17.86 -14.65 9.19
C THR A 71 17.54 -14.57 7.69
N TYR A 72 16.37 -14.05 7.33
CA TYR A 72 15.94 -13.90 5.94
C TYR A 72 16.85 -12.94 5.17
N LEU A 73 17.23 -11.80 5.78
CA LEU A 73 18.22 -10.91 5.19
C LEU A 73 19.54 -11.65 4.91
N LYS A 74 20.02 -12.43 5.87
CA LYS A 74 21.29 -13.14 5.76
C LYS A 74 21.27 -14.29 4.74
N GLN A 75 20.17 -15.04 4.68
CA GLN A 75 20.06 -16.29 3.93
C GLN A 75 19.40 -16.14 2.56
N VAL A 76 18.63 -15.07 2.33
CA VAL A 76 17.90 -14.86 1.08
C VAL A 76 18.34 -13.59 0.38
N ILE A 77 18.20 -12.42 1.01
CA ILE A 77 18.43 -11.13 0.35
C ILE A 77 19.93 -10.85 0.12
N ASN A 78 20.78 -10.99 1.14
CA ASN A 78 22.21 -10.71 1.00
C ASN A 78 22.91 -11.63 -0.02
N PRO A 79 22.57 -12.93 -0.13
CA PRO A 79 23.03 -13.76 -1.25
C PRO A 79 22.59 -13.22 -2.62
N GLN A 80 21.36 -12.74 -2.77
CA GLN A 80 20.88 -12.16 -4.03
C GLN A 80 21.67 -10.88 -4.39
N ILE A 81 21.96 -10.02 -3.43
CA ILE A 81 22.81 -8.82 -3.62
C ILE A 81 24.21 -9.22 -4.06
N ARG A 82 24.87 -10.15 -3.35
CA ARG A 82 26.23 -10.60 -3.69
C ARG A 82 26.32 -11.24 -5.08
N ASN A 83 25.23 -11.87 -5.53
CA ASN A 83 25.16 -12.50 -6.85
C ASN A 83 24.70 -11.53 -7.95
N GLY A 84 24.46 -10.25 -7.63
CA GLY A 84 24.01 -9.24 -8.59
C GLY A 84 22.58 -9.45 -9.11
N ILE A 85 21.72 -10.14 -8.36
CA ILE A 85 20.32 -10.39 -8.72
C ILE A 85 19.44 -9.18 -8.39
N ILE A 86 19.75 -8.52 -7.28
CA ILE A 86 19.13 -7.28 -6.81
C ILE A 86 20.23 -6.34 -6.31
N THR A 87 19.94 -5.05 -6.18
CA THR A 87 20.88 -4.08 -5.60
C THR A 87 20.38 -3.58 -4.24
N ASP A 88 21.29 -3.03 -3.44
CA ASP A 88 20.99 -2.45 -2.12
C ASP A 88 21.16 -0.93 -2.09
N GLY A 89 21.23 -0.30 -3.26
CA GLY A 89 21.43 1.14 -3.43
C GLY A 89 22.80 1.66 -2.99
N SER A 90 23.78 0.77 -2.73
CA SER A 90 25.10 1.19 -2.26
C SER A 90 25.99 1.82 -3.35
N ASN A 91 25.73 1.54 -4.63
CA ASN A 91 26.42 2.20 -5.74
C ASN A 91 25.66 3.42 -6.23
N GLN A 92 26.39 4.34 -6.85
CA GLN A 92 25.80 5.54 -7.44
C GLN A 92 24.80 5.17 -8.54
N ASN A 93 23.57 5.71 -8.45
CA ASN A 93 22.43 5.48 -9.33
C ASN A 93 21.75 4.10 -9.21
N ASP A 94 22.17 3.25 -8.27
CA ASP A 94 21.45 2.01 -7.99
C ASP A 94 20.19 2.31 -7.17
N TYR A 95 19.09 1.68 -7.55
CA TYR A 95 17.84 1.70 -6.78
C TYR A 95 17.88 0.60 -5.72
N ASP A 96 17.69 0.92 -4.44
CA ASP A 96 17.64 -0.10 -3.40
C ASP A 96 16.42 -1.01 -3.61
N ASP A 97 16.63 -2.25 -4.06
CA ASP A 97 15.57 -3.22 -4.32
C ASP A 97 15.00 -3.81 -3.03
N ARG A 98 15.65 -3.60 -1.87
CA ARG A 98 15.12 -4.09 -0.60
C ARG A 98 13.89 -3.26 -0.24
N LYS A 99 12.92 -3.92 0.37
CA LYS A 99 11.64 -3.33 0.76
C LYS A 99 11.18 -3.89 2.10
N ILE A 100 10.28 -3.17 2.74
CA ILE A 100 9.68 -3.57 4.01
C ILE A 100 8.38 -4.31 3.71
N ARG A 101 8.21 -5.49 4.30
CA ARG A 101 7.01 -6.32 4.27
C ARG A 101 6.18 -6.06 5.51
N TRP A 102 4.88 -5.89 5.37
CA TRP A 102 3.98 -5.97 6.51
C TRP A 102 3.83 -7.42 6.96
N SER A 103 4.19 -7.73 8.20
CA SER A 103 4.15 -9.10 8.74
C SER A 103 3.29 -9.21 10.00
N GLY A 104 3.17 -10.43 10.52
CA GLY A 104 2.44 -10.74 11.75
C GLY A 104 1.63 -12.02 11.62
N GLY A 105 1.26 -12.60 12.77
CA GLY A 105 0.66 -13.93 12.90
C GLY A 105 -0.79 -14.08 12.47
N ASP A 106 -1.37 -13.11 11.77
CA ASP A 106 -2.73 -13.13 11.26
C ASP A 106 -2.78 -12.49 9.87
N MET A 107 -3.87 -12.69 9.13
CA MET A 107 -4.03 -12.17 7.77
C MET A 107 -3.86 -10.65 7.67
N ALA A 108 -4.31 -9.92 8.69
CA ALA A 108 -4.20 -8.46 8.78
C ALA A 108 -2.85 -8.04 9.39
N GLY A 109 -1.81 -8.87 9.29
CA GLY A 109 -0.52 -8.62 9.92
C GLY A 109 -0.65 -8.43 11.42
N TYR A 110 0.42 -7.93 12.04
CA TYR A 110 0.38 -7.47 13.42
C TYR A 110 0.44 -5.95 13.42
N TRP A 111 -0.54 -5.37 14.08
CA TRP A 111 -0.52 -3.98 14.45
C TRP A 111 -1.19 -3.81 15.81
N GLN A 112 -0.76 -2.80 16.55
CA GLN A 112 -1.37 -2.46 17.84
C GLN A 112 -1.28 -0.95 18.02
N ARG A 113 -2.36 -0.35 18.54
CA ARG A 113 -2.32 1.03 19.00
C ARG A 113 -1.96 1.08 20.48
N GLU A 114 -0.99 1.89 20.84
CA GLU A 114 -0.62 2.23 22.21
C GLU A 114 -0.57 3.74 22.35
N GLU A 115 -1.57 4.32 23.03
CA GLU A 115 -1.71 5.77 23.19
C GLU A 115 -1.69 6.52 21.84
N GLN A 116 -0.59 7.24 21.57
CA GLN A 116 -0.32 8.02 20.35
C GLN A 116 0.57 7.28 19.34
N SER A 117 0.89 6.01 19.60
CA SER A 117 1.74 5.18 18.74
C SER A 117 0.95 4.08 18.04
N LEU A 118 1.24 3.84 16.77
CA LEU A 118 0.88 2.62 16.04
C LEU A 118 2.12 1.74 15.94
N ILE A 119 2.08 0.56 16.56
CA ILE A 119 3.15 -0.44 16.48
C ILE A 119 2.84 -1.36 15.32
N LEU A 120 3.77 -1.51 14.37
CA LEU A 120 3.68 -2.43 13.24
C LEU A 120 4.77 -3.48 13.33
N GLU A 121 4.43 -4.72 12.99
CA GLU A 121 5.43 -5.75 12.75
C GLU A 121 5.85 -5.76 11.28
N VAL A 122 7.16 -5.75 11.03
CA VAL A 122 7.68 -5.74 9.66
C VAL A 122 8.76 -6.77 9.40
N GLY A 123 8.69 -7.37 8.22
CA GLY A 123 9.69 -8.25 7.64
C GLY A 123 10.47 -7.58 6.51
N PRO A 124 11.52 -8.22 5.99
CA PRO A 124 12.17 -7.81 4.76
C PRO A 124 11.50 -8.47 3.54
N THR A 125 11.47 -7.77 2.41
CA THR A 125 11.10 -8.29 1.09
C THR A 125 11.89 -7.55 0.01
N THR A 126 11.56 -7.75 -1.26
CA THR A 126 12.25 -7.12 -2.39
C THR A 126 11.27 -6.58 -3.43
N TYR A 127 11.70 -5.55 -4.15
CA TYR A 127 10.95 -4.94 -5.25
C TYR A 127 10.58 -5.93 -6.36
N PRO A 128 11.49 -6.82 -6.84
CA PRO A 128 11.10 -7.83 -7.83
C PRO A 128 9.96 -8.74 -7.35
N ARG A 129 9.92 -9.08 -6.07
CA ARG A 129 8.86 -9.92 -5.48
C ARG A 129 7.53 -9.16 -5.38
N TYR A 130 7.58 -7.89 -4.99
CA TYR A 130 6.44 -6.98 -5.04
C TYR A 130 5.89 -6.84 -6.46
N HIS A 131 6.75 -6.60 -7.45
CA HIS A 131 6.34 -6.47 -8.85
C HIS A 131 5.70 -7.75 -9.39
N GLN A 132 6.23 -8.92 -9.00
CA GLN A 132 5.60 -10.21 -9.29
C GLN A 132 4.19 -10.30 -8.71
N ASP A 133 3.97 -9.85 -7.48
CA ASP A 133 2.64 -9.83 -6.86
C ASP A 133 1.67 -8.91 -7.62
N CYS A 134 2.12 -7.73 -8.03
CA CYS A 134 1.33 -6.77 -8.83
C CYS A 134 0.92 -7.32 -10.19
N SER A 135 1.81 -8.09 -10.82
CA SER A 135 1.58 -8.67 -12.15
C SER A 135 0.76 -9.96 -12.13
N ARG A 136 0.52 -10.53 -10.94
CA ARG A 136 -0.10 -11.85 -10.79
C ARG A 136 -1.57 -11.81 -11.17
N SER A 137 -2.02 -12.85 -11.88
CA SER A 137 -3.45 -13.01 -12.15
C SER A 137 -4.24 -13.32 -10.87
N LYS A 138 -5.53 -12.94 -10.82
CA LYS A 138 -6.40 -13.26 -9.69
C LYS A 138 -6.46 -14.76 -9.39
N LEU A 139 -6.42 -15.61 -10.42
CA LEU A 139 -6.40 -17.06 -10.25
C LEU A 139 -5.15 -17.54 -9.52
N GLU A 140 -3.97 -17.06 -9.94
CA GLU A 140 -2.71 -17.42 -9.30
C GLU A 140 -2.63 -16.88 -7.86
N ALA A 141 -3.14 -15.67 -7.64
CA ALA A 141 -3.27 -15.12 -6.29
C ALA A 141 -4.14 -16.01 -5.39
N LEU A 142 -5.33 -16.42 -5.86
CA LEU A 142 -6.22 -17.32 -5.11
C LEU A 142 -5.58 -18.69 -4.84
N LYS A 143 -4.85 -19.27 -5.81
CA LYS A 143 -4.08 -20.51 -5.61
C LYS A 143 -3.04 -20.35 -4.51
N LEU A 144 -2.32 -19.23 -4.52
CA LEU A 144 -1.27 -18.95 -3.54
C LEU A 144 -1.85 -18.70 -2.15
N MET A 145 -2.97 -17.99 -2.07
CA MET A 145 -3.73 -17.82 -0.82
C MET A 145 -4.21 -19.15 -0.26
N LEU A 146 -4.78 -20.02 -1.10
CA LEU A 146 -5.24 -21.34 -0.66
C LEU A 146 -4.07 -22.17 -0.11
N LYS A 147 -2.92 -22.14 -0.79
CA LYS A 147 -1.69 -22.79 -0.30
C LYS A 147 -1.29 -22.21 1.08
N GLY A 148 -1.31 -20.89 1.23
CA GLY A 148 -0.97 -20.20 2.48
C GLY A 148 -1.90 -20.58 3.63
N LEU A 149 -3.21 -20.55 3.39
CA LEU A 149 -4.23 -20.94 4.36
C LEU A 149 -4.08 -22.40 4.81
N GLN A 150 -3.79 -23.31 3.88
CA GLN A 150 -3.63 -24.74 4.17
C GLN A 150 -2.34 -25.08 4.94
N THR A 151 -1.28 -24.26 4.78
CA THR A 151 0.05 -24.57 5.34
C THR A 151 0.41 -23.75 6.58
N ALA A 152 -0.05 -22.50 6.64
CA ALA A 152 0.34 -21.55 7.68
C ALA A 152 -0.85 -20.78 8.27
N GLN A 153 -2.09 -21.05 7.84
CA GLN A 153 -3.28 -20.25 8.20
C GLN A 153 -3.16 -18.75 7.87
N ASP A 154 -2.27 -18.40 6.93
CA ASP A 154 -2.04 -17.03 6.45
C ASP A 154 -2.14 -17.03 4.92
N PRO A 155 -3.16 -16.38 4.31
CA PRO A 155 -3.31 -16.32 2.86
C PRO A 155 -2.17 -15.55 2.19
N PHE A 156 -1.43 -14.73 2.93
CA PHE A 156 -0.41 -13.85 2.41
C PHE A 156 1.01 -14.25 2.82
N VAL A 157 1.19 -15.47 3.37
CA VAL A 157 2.49 -15.97 3.82
C VAL A 157 3.53 -16.00 2.70
N TYR A 158 3.08 -16.23 1.46
CA TYR A 158 3.92 -16.26 0.27
C TYR A 158 3.99 -14.92 -0.48
N PHE A 159 3.30 -13.88 -0.04
CA PHE A 159 3.25 -12.58 -0.72
C PHE A 159 4.30 -11.63 -0.12
N ALA A 160 4.86 -10.76 -0.95
CA ALA A 160 5.82 -9.74 -0.56
C ALA A 160 5.20 -8.77 0.45
N ARG A 161 3.89 -8.47 0.30
CA ARG A 161 3.12 -7.51 1.12
C ARG A 161 3.93 -6.24 1.40
N ALA A 162 4.51 -5.66 0.36
CA ALA A 162 5.36 -4.48 0.53
C ALA A 162 4.53 -3.35 1.16
N LEU A 163 5.12 -2.69 2.16
CA LEU A 163 4.55 -1.49 2.75
C LEU A 163 4.91 -0.28 1.89
N ALA A 164 3.90 0.51 1.59
CA ALA A 164 3.99 1.80 0.94
C ALA A 164 3.35 2.88 1.82
N VAL A 165 3.48 4.12 1.37
CA VAL A 165 2.75 5.27 1.89
C VAL A 165 1.96 5.88 0.74
N THR A 166 0.71 6.26 1.02
CA THR A 166 -0.10 7.10 0.14
C THR A 166 -0.42 8.40 0.87
N VAL A 167 -0.29 9.53 0.20
CA VAL A 167 -0.46 10.86 0.77
C VAL A 167 -1.50 11.65 -0.01
N ILE A 168 -2.52 12.13 0.70
CA ILE A 168 -3.61 12.93 0.16
C ILE A 168 -3.31 14.40 0.50
N PRO A 169 -2.75 15.19 -0.46
CA PRO A 169 -2.53 16.61 -0.23
C PRO A 169 -3.86 17.37 -0.32
N ILE A 170 -4.18 18.10 0.75
CA ILE A 170 -5.28 19.07 0.80
C ILE A 170 -4.67 20.47 0.59
N THR A 171 -5.20 21.24 -0.36
CA THR A 171 -4.73 22.61 -0.62
C THR A 171 -5.18 23.58 0.47
N ALA A 172 -4.65 24.81 0.45
CA ALA A 172 -5.10 25.88 1.33
C ALA A 172 -6.62 26.18 1.21
N GLN A 173 -7.23 25.81 0.08
CA GLN A 173 -8.67 25.97 -0.20
C GLN A 173 -9.53 24.78 0.25
N GLY A 174 -8.91 23.69 0.75
CA GLY A 174 -9.64 22.47 1.09
C GLY A 174 -9.91 21.54 -0.10
N THR A 175 -9.32 21.81 -1.26
CA THR A 175 -9.44 20.97 -2.47
C THR A 175 -8.39 19.87 -2.44
N VAL A 176 -8.70 18.72 -3.06
CA VAL A 176 -7.78 17.59 -3.19
C VAL A 176 -7.44 17.34 -4.66
N TYR A 177 -6.23 16.82 -4.91
CA TYR A 177 -5.77 16.46 -6.25
C TYR A 177 -5.31 15.02 -6.31
N ILE A 178 -5.80 14.26 -7.29
CA ILE A 178 -5.41 12.88 -7.57
C ILE A 178 -4.68 12.82 -8.92
N GLY A 179 -3.53 12.15 -8.99
CA GLY A 179 -2.72 12.06 -10.19
C GLY A 179 -3.15 10.93 -11.12
N GLU A 180 -3.08 11.12 -12.44
CA GLU A 180 -3.16 10.04 -13.41
C GLU A 180 -1.74 9.54 -13.74
N ARG A 181 -1.47 8.26 -13.49
CA ARG A 181 -0.12 7.70 -13.63
C ARG A 181 0.37 7.70 -15.07
N ALA A 182 1.63 8.11 -15.28
CA ALA A 182 2.27 8.20 -16.57
C ALA A 182 2.53 6.82 -17.21
N GLY A 183 2.64 6.80 -18.54
CA GLY A 183 2.77 5.57 -19.33
C GLY A 183 4.03 4.72 -19.06
N HIS A 184 5.05 5.30 -18.42
CA HIS A 184 6.34 4.65 -18.12
C HIS A 184 6.44 4.16 -16.68
N ILE A 185 5.38 4.32 -15.89
CA ILE A 185 5.30 4.00 -14.47
C ILE A 185 4.41 2.76 -14.30
N ASP A 186 4.61 1.99 -13.23
CA ASP A 186 3.78 0.81 -12.90
C ASP A 186 2.29 1.18 -12.89
N ARG A 187 1.42 0.35 -13.47
CA ARG A 187 -0.03 0.60 -13.59
C ARG A 187 -0.37 1.92 -14.30
N PRO A 188 0.06 2.10 -15.56
CA PRO A 188 -0.15 3.34 -16.29
C PRO A 188 -1.64 3.66 -16.47
N GLY A 189 -2.00 4.94 -16.36
CA GLY A 189 -3.37 5.44 -16.57
C GLY A 189 -4.34 5.25 -15.40
N LEU A 190 -3.95 4.54 -14.34
CA LEU A 190 -4.71 4.48 -13.09
C LEU A 190 -4.58 5.81 -12.33
N LEU A 191 -5.60 6.13 -11.56
CA LEU A 191 -5.61 7.28 -10.66
C LEU A 191 -4.99 6.90 -9.32
N ASN A 192 -4.03 7.71 -8.87
CA ASN A 192 -3.38 7.55 -7.59
C ASN A 192 -3.11 8.90 -6.95
N PHE A 193 -3.30 9.00 -5.64
CA PHE A 193 -2.66 10.03 -4.85
C PHE A 193 -1.14 9.83 -4.87
N VAL A 194 -0.42 10.79 -4.31
CA VAL A 194 1.03 10.72 -4.18
C VAL A 194 1.39 9.49 -3.36
N ALA A 195 2.23 8.59 -3.87
CA ALA A 195 2.50 7.33 -3.19
C ALA A 195 3.79 6.64 -3.64
N GLY A 196 4.49 6.07 -2.68
CA GLY A 196 5.72 5.32 -2.92
C GLY A 196 5.95 4.23 -1.89
N LEU A 197 6.83 3.30 -2.25
CA LEU A 197 7.21 2.20 -1.36
C LEU A 197 8.05 2.72 -0.19
N ALA A 198 7.85 2.15 1.00
CA ALA A 198 8.60 2.53 2.19
C ALA A 198 10.11 2.25 2.02
N THR A 199 10.93 3.16 2.55
CA THR A 199 12.39 3.03 2.47
C THR A 199 12.85 1.89 3.36
N PHE A 200 13.68 1.01 2.82
CA PHE A 200 14.25 -0.08 3.58
C PHE A 200 15.38 0.41 4.50
N ASN A 201 15.40 -0.08 5.73
CA ASN A 201 16.54 0.07 6.63
C ASN A 201 16.76 -1.22 7.43
N GLN A 202 18.02 -1.64 7.57
CA GLN A 202 18.39 -2.82 8.38
C GLN A 202 18.22 -2.59 9.88
N GLN A 203 18.40 -1.34 10.33
CA GLN A 203 18.07 -0.86 11.67
C GLN A 203 16.60 -0.46 11.65
N ILE A 204 15.72 -1.39 12.02
CA ILE A 204 14.26 -1.26 11.83
C ILE A 204 13.67 -0.03 12.54
N GLU A 205 14.30 0.42 13.62
CA GLU A 205 13.95 1.62 14.38
C GLU A 205 14.17 2.93 13.59
N GLN A 206 14.90 2.87 12.47
CA GLN A 206 15.13 4.00 11.57
C GLN A 206 14.13 4.05 10.41
N ILE A 207 13.25 3.06 10.26
CA ILE A 207 12.18 3.11 9.27
C ILE A 207 11.18 4.19 9.69
N ASN A 208 10.91 5.15 8.80
CA ASN A 208 10.08 6.30 9.12
C ASN A 208 9.11 6.62 7.98
N PHE A 209 7.86 6.18 8.13
CA PHE A 209 6.82 6.39 7.12
C PHE A 209 6.40 7.85 6.95
N TYR A 210 6.60 8.72 7.95
CA TYR A 210 6.37 10.16 7.76
C TYR A 210 7.45 10.79 6.89
N GLN A 211 8.70 10.33 7.00
CA GLN A 211 9.76 10.75 6.08
C GLN A 211 9.53 10.21 4.67
N ASP A 212 9.04 8.98 4.54
CA ASP A 212 8.61 8.44 3.25
C ASP A 212 7.50 9.31 2.63
N ALA A 213 6.43 9.58 3.38
CA ALA A 213 5.32 10.41 2.91
C ALA A 213 5.78 11.83 2.50
N GLN A 214 6.70 12.42 3.26
CA GLN A 214 7.29 13.71 2.95
C GLN A 214 8.09 13.67 1.63
N ARG A 215 8.90 12.63 1.43
CA ARG A 215 9.69 12.46 0.22
C ARG A 215 8.79 12.35 -1.00
N GLU A 216 7.77 11.48 -0.96
CA GLU A 216 6.87 11.28 -2.10
C GLU A 216 6.12 12.57 -2.47
N LEU A 217 5.66 13.34 -1.46
CA LEU A 217 5.06 14.67 -1.69
C LEU A 217 5.98 15.63 -2.47
N ASN A 218 7.28 15.59 -2.19
CA ASN A 218 8.24 16.41 -2.91
C ASN A 218 8.54 15.85 -4.31
N GLU A 219 8.79 14.55 -4.42
CA GLU A 219 9.21 13.91 -5.67
C GLU A 219 8.10 13.90 -6.74
N GLU A 220 6.85 13.62 -6.34
CA GLU A 220 5.73 13.49 -7.28
C GLU A 220 4.93 14.79 -7.44
N ALA A 221 4.73 15.53 -6.35
CA ALA A 221 3.88 16.71 -6.33
C ALA A 221 4.65 18.02 -6.14
N ARG A 222 5.99 18.01 -5.96
CA ARG A 222 6.83 19.21 -5.73
C ARG A 222 6.37 20.04 -4.53
N ILE A 223 5.87 19.37 -3.49
CA ILE A 223 5.46 19.99 -2.24
C ILE A 223 6.55 19.74 -1.21
N ASP A 224 7.46 20.70 -1.07
CA ASP A 224 8.47 20.68 0.00
C ASP A 224 7.84 21.15 1.31
N LEU A 225 7.31 20.19 2.07
CA LEU A 225 6.63 20.41 3.33
C LEU A 225 7.15 19.46 4.39
N ARG A 226 7.61 19.99 5.52
CA ARG A 226 7.91 19.17 6.70
C ARG A 226 6.62 18.65 7.31
N LEU A 227 6.50 17.34 7.46
CA LEU A 227 5.35 16.71 8.08
C LEU A 227 5.47 16.69 9.60
N ASP A 228 4.38 17.06 10.28
CA ASP A 228 4.23 17.00 11.74
C ASP A 228 2.75 16.84 12.15
N GLU A 229 2.49 16.79 13.45
CA GLU A 229 1.15 16.59 14.02
C GLU A 229 0.16 17.70 13.69
N SER A 230 0.63 18.90 13.32
CA SER A 230 -0.23 20.05 13.01
C SER A 230 -0.78 20.01 11.59
N ASN A 231 -0.09 19.32 10.68
CA ASN A 231 -0.43 19.30 9.26
C ASN A 231 -0.68 17.89 8.70
N THR A 232 -0.32 16.83 9.42
CA THR A 232 -0.37 15.45 8.93
C THR A 232 -1.18 14.56 9.86
N ARG A 233 -2.03 13.73 9.27
CA ARG A 233 -2.80 12.71 9.97
C ARG A 233 -2.68 11.36 9.28
N LEU A 234 -2.31 10.31 10.01
CA LEU A 234 -2.50 8.94 9.56
C LEU A 234 -4.00 8.61 9.62
N ILE A 235 -4.58 8.21 8.50
CA ILE A 235 -6.02 7.85 8.41
C ILE A 235 -6.24 6.34 8.35
N GLY A 236 -5.18 5.54 8.27
CA GLY A 236 -5.27 4.09 8.42
C GLY A 236 -4.33 3.33 7.51
N MET A 237 -4.67 2.07 7.27
CA MET A 237 -3.96 1.19 6.36
C MET A 237 -4.94 0.51 5.42
N ALA A 238 -4.63 0.51 4.12
CA ALA A 238 -5.43 -0.14 3.11
C ALA A 238 -4.57 -1.11 2.31
N GLY A 239 -5.17 -2.17 1.80
CA GLY A 239 -4.48 -3.08 0.90
C GLY A 239 -5.31 -3.57 -0.26
N ASP A 240 -4.65 -4.17 -1.23
CA ASP A 240 -5.28 -4.86 -2.34
C ASP A 240 -5.68 -6.29 -1.90
N PRO A 241 -6.94 -6.70 -2.05
CA PRO A 241 -7.41 -8.02 -1.60
C PRO A 241 -6.72 -9.20 -2.28
N PHE A 242 -6.17 -9.04 -3.48
CA PHE A 242 -5.57 -10.12 -4.27
C PHE A 242 -4.03 -10.12 -4.20
N THR A 243 -3.40 -8.95 -4.26
CA THR A 243 -1.93 -8.83 -4.31
C THR A 243 -1.32 -8.56 -2.93
N SER A 244 -2.13 -8.15 -1.94
CA SER A 244 -1.73 -7.87 -0.56
C SER A 244 -0.74 -6.71 -0.39
N GLU A 245 -0.52 -5.92 -1.43
CA GLU A 245 0.14 -4.62 -1.30
C GLU A 245 -0.61 -3.80 -0.25
N THR A 246 0.12 -3.06 0.59
CA THR A 246 -0.49 -2.35 1.72
C THR A 246 0.15 -0.99 1.89
N ASP A 247 -0.69 0.02 2.04
CA ASP A 247 -0.28 1.40 2.23
C ASP A 247 -0.72 1.91 3.59
N LEU A 248 0.18 2.64 4.25
CA LEU A 248 -0.23 3.61 5.26
C LEU A 248 -0.73 4.85 4.53
N VAL A 249 -1.96 5.26 4.83
CA VAL A 249 -2.58 6.38 4.12
C VAL A 249 -2.62 7.60 5.01
N PHE A 250 -2.05 8.70 4.53
CA PHE A 250 -1.93 9.97 5.22
C PHE A 250 -2.75 11.05 4.53
N VAL A 251 -3.30 11.94 5.34
CA VAL A 251 -3.88 13.21 4.88
C VAL A 251 -2.96 14.32 5.33
N VAL A 252 -2.60 15.22 4.40
CA VAL A 252 -1.67 16.32 4.65
C VAL A 252 -2.31 17.63 4.24
N ASN A 253 -2.52 18.51 5.22
CA ASN A 253 -2.92 19.89 4.98
C ASN A 253 -1.72 20.70 4.52
N THR A 254 -1.82 21.29 3.34
CA THR A 254 -0.74 22.07 2.72
C THR A 254 -1.12 23.55 2.67
N ASN A 255 -0.12 24.42 2.58
CA ASN A 255 -0.33 25.84 2.27
C ASN A 255 -0.27 26.12 0.75
N ILE A 256 -0.31 25.06 -0.07
CA ILE A 256 -0.19 25.15 -1.52
C ILE A 256 -1.53 25.58 -2.10
N ASP A 257 -1.48 26.51 -3.04
CA ASP A 257 -2.63 27.00 -3.79
C ASP A 257 -2.98 26.07 -4.96
N GLU A 258 -4.25 26.00 -5.34
CA GLU A 258 -4.73 25.24 -6.50
C GLU A 258 -3.94 25.48 -7.80
N ASN A 259 -3.41 26.70 -7.99
CA ASN A 259 -2.61 27.05 -9.17
C ASN A 259 -1.33 26.22 -9.33
N HIS A 260 -0.80 25.65 -8.24
CA HIS A 260 0.37 24.77 -8.27
C HIS A 260 0.15 23.54 -9.16
N PHE A 261 -1.06 22.98 -9.14
CA PHE A 261 -1.40 21.77 -9.87
C PHE A 261 -1.70 22.00 -11.36
N ASN A 262 -1.67 23.25 -11.82
CA ASN A 262 -1.83 23.59 -13.24
C ASN A 262 -0.52 23.43 -14.05
N CYS A 263 0.51 22.78 -13.50
CA CYS A 263 1.75 22.52 -14.22
C CYS A 263 1.60 21.35 -15.22
N ASP A 264 2.20 21.48 -16.40
CA ASP A 264 2.15 20.45 -17.46
C ASP A 264 3.24 19.37 -17.36
N HIS A 265 4.09 19.41 -16.32
CA HIS A 265 5.25 18.51 -16.21
C HIS A 265 5.38 17.92 -14.82
N TRP A 266 4.88 16.70 -14.64
CA TRP A 266 5.09 15.87 -13.44
C TRP A 266 5.99 14.69 -13.80
N SER A 267 6.77 14.22 -12.82
CA SER A 267 7.68 13.08 -12.96
C SER A 267 6.90 11.80 -13.23
N GLU A 268 5.93 11.50 -12.36
CA GLU A 268 5.19 10.23 -12.38
C GLU A 268 3.75 10.33 -12.89
N HIS A 269 3.22 11.53 -13.03
CA HIS A 269 1.84 11.78 -13.41
C HIS A 269 1.73 12.46 -14.78
N LEU A 270 0.70 12.12 -15.55
CA LEU A 270 0.33 12.86 -16.76
C LEU A 270 -0.26 14.22 -16.37
N ASN A 271 -1.09 14.23 -15.34
CA ASN A 271 -1.76 15.40 -14.81
C ASN A 271 -2.32 15.09 -13.42
N PHE A 272 -2.64 16.15 -12.68
CA PHE A 272 -3.45 16.07 -11.49
C PHE A 272 -4.89 16.49 -11.78
N VAL A 273 -5.84 15.71 -11.26
CA VAL A 273 -7.28 15.95 -11.39
C VAL A 273 -7.82 16.49 -10.09
N ARG A 274 -8.46 17.65 -10.17
CA ARG A 274 -9.07 18.35 -9.05
C ARG A 274 -10.33 17.63 -8.56
N LEU A 275 -10.47 17.47 -7.25
CA LEU A 275 -11.66 17.01 -6.54
C LEU A 275 -12.03 18.05 -5.47
N SER A 276 -13.19 18.67 -5.62
CA SER A 276 -13.55 19.90 -4.88
C SER A 276 -14.75 19.73 -3.96
N ASN A 277 -15.47 18.60 -4.04
CA ASN A 277 -16.66 18.35 -3.23
C ASN A 277 -16.96 16.85 -3.11
N LYS A 278 -17.80 16.51 -2.13
CA LYS A 278 -18.25 15.14 -1.84
C LYS A 278 -18.79 14.39 -3.06
N THR A 279 -19.63 15.02 -3.88
CA THR A 279 -20.23 14.38 -5.06
C THR A 279 -19.19 13.98 -6.10
N GLU A 280 -18.17 14.80 -6.33
CA GLU A 280 -17.06 14.45 -7.22
C GLU A 280 -16.29 13.23 -6.71
N VAL A 281 -16.04 13.18 -5.40
CA VAL A 281 -15.35 12.05 -4.76
C VAL A 281 -16.19 10.77 -4.79
N GLU A 282 -17.50 10.85 -4.52
CA GLU A 282 -18.43 9.72 -4.61
C GLU A 282 -18.50 9.17 -6.04
N ASN A 283 -18.64 10.04 -7.05
CA ASN A 283 -18.67 9.63 -8.45
C ASN A 283 -17.36 8.94 -8.87
N LEU A 284 -16.22 9.43 -8.39
CA LEU A 284 -14.95 8.79 -8.68
C LEU A 284 -14.84 7.43 -7.99
N LEU A 285 -15.16 7.34 -6.69
CA LEU A 285 -15.03 6.11 -5.92
C LEU A 285 -15.94 4.98 -6.43
N TYR A 286 -17.21 5.29 -6.69
CA TYR A 286 -18.22 4.26 -7.00
C TYR A 286 -18.41 4.02 -8.49
N GLU A 287 -18.22 5.05 -9.33
CA GLU A 287 -18.47 4.95 -10.77
C GLU A 287 -17.19 5.01 -11.62
N GLY A 288 -16.06 5.41 -11.03
CA GLY A 288 -14.81 5.66 -11.74
C GLY A 288 -14.86 6.93 -12.60
N ILE A 289 -15.77 7.87 -12.33
CA ILE A 289 -16.01 9.03 -13.21
C ILE A 289 -15.33 10.28 -12.64
N LEU A 290 -14.42 10.86 -13.42
CA LEU A 290 -13.78 12.14 -13.11
C LEU A 290 -14.71 13.35 -13.37
N PRO A 291 -14.51 14.49 -12.68
CA PRO A 291 -15.29 15.71 -12.91
C PRO A 291 -15.29 16.15 -14.37
N GLY A 292 -16.48 16.38 -14.93
CA GLY A 292 -16.65 16.83 -16.32
C GLY A 292 -16.29 15.79 -17.40
N LYS A 293 -15.98 14.54 -17.01
CA LYS A 293 -15.68 13.44 -17.93
C LYS A 293 -16.79 12.40 -17.93
N LYS A 294 -16.77 11.52 -18.94
CA LYS A 294 -17.68 10.37 -19.05
C LYS A 294 -16.94 9.03 -19.04
N ASP A 295 -15.67 9.04 -19.44
CA ASP A 295 -14.85 7.85 -19.47
C ASP A 295 -14.52 7.42 -18.05
N LYS A 296 -14.61 6.11 -17.81
CA LYS A 296 -14.28 5.52 -16.52
C LYS A 296 -12.77 5.39 -16.34
N LYS A 297 -12.31 5.60 -15.13
CA LYS A 297 -10.93 5.43 -14.68
C LYS A 297 -10.92 4.49 -13.48
N GLU A 298 -9.91 3.63 -13.46
CA GLU A 298 -9.61 2.82 -12.29
C GLU A 298 -8.75 3.62 -11.31
N VAL A 299 -8.94 3.35 -10.02
CA VAL A 299 -8.25 4.01 -8.91
C VAL A 299 -7.38 2.97 -8.22
N VAL A 300 -6.18 3.32 -7.78
CA VAL A 300 -5.36 2.40 -6.97
C VAL A 300 -6.02 2.16 -5.61
N TYR A 301 -5.90 0.96 -5.04
CA TYR A 301 -6.59 0.55 -3.81
C TYR A 301 -6.47 1.56 -2.65
N ALA A 302 -5.26 2.05 -2.37
CA ALA A 302 -4.98 2.98 -1.27
C ALA A 302 -5.67 4.33 -1.51
N SER A 303 -5.70 4.77 -2.76
CA SER A 303 -6.44 5.95 -3.17
C SER A 303 -7.95 5.75 -3.06
N GLY A 304 -8.48 4.56 -3.36
CA GLY A 304 -9.88 4.22 -3.09
C GLY A 304 -10.25 4.35 -1.61
N PHE A 305 -9.38 3.90 -0.71
CA PHE A 305 -9.53 4.12 0.73
C PHE A 305 -9.47 5.61 1.09
N GLY A 306 -8.55 6.37 0.50
CA GLY A 306 -8.46 7.82 0.66
C GLY A 306 -9.73 8.55 0.24
N LEU A 307 -10.31 8.20 -0.92
CA LEU A 307 -11.57 8.77 -1.39
C LEU A 307 -12.72 8.48 -0.43
N LYS A 308 -12.79 7.25 0.12
CA LYS A 308 -13.78 6.90 1.15
C LYS A 308 -13.65 7.82 2.37
N TYR A 309 -12.44 8.03 2.88
CA TYR A 309 -12.22 8.97 3.99
C TYR A 309 -12.65 10.41 3.64
N LEU A 310 -12.33 10.89 2.43
CA LEU A 310 -12.71 12.25 2.02
C LEU A 310 -14.23 12.47 2.00
N ILE A 311 -15.02 11.43 1.68
CA ILE A 311 -16.49 11.48 1.70
C ILE A 311 -17.03 11.57 3.11
N ASP A 312 -16.42 10.85 4.05
CA ASP A 312 -16.93 10.67 5.41
C ASP A 312 -16.48 11.80 6.36
N ASP A 313 -15.26 12.31 6.18
CA ASP A 313 -14.57 13.14 7.18
C ASP A 313 -14.00 14.47 6.65
N HIS A 314 -13.98 14.72 5.33
CA HIS A 314 -13.42 15.96 4.77
C HIS A 314 -14.47 16.86 4.09
N PHE A 315 -15.28 16.31 3.18
CA PHE A 315 -16.29 17.04 2.40
C PHE A 315 -17.72 16.94 2.95
#